data_AF-A0ABD4TKE6-F1
#
_entry.id   AF-A0ABD4TKE6-F1
#
_cell.length_a   1.000
_cell.length_b   1.000
_cell.length_c   1.000
_cell.angle_alpha   90.00
_cell.angle_beta   90.00
_cell.angle_gamma   90.00
#
_symmetry.space_group_name_H-M   'P 1'
#
loop_
_entity.id
_entity.type
_entity.pdbx_description
1 polymer ?
#
loop_
_entity_poly.entity_id
_entity_poly.type
_entity_poly.pdbx_seq_one_letter_code
_entity_poly.pdbx_strand_id
1 'polypeptide(L)'
;IREYQAEHGVILPYRGTIHDIGPSLTHKKVIIEKFLQNIPTPDIARMTQHTEEACDRYIKSFKKVRMLYGKMKQVEIARTLEMSERLVQEYIHLIEEQEHKKEEVNHVS
;
A
#
# COMPACT_ATOMS: atom_id res chain seq x y z
N ILE A 1 14.39 9.25 24.66
CA ILE A 1 13.25 9.32 23.69
C ILE A 1 13.41 8.33 22.52
N ARG A 2 14.63 7.97 22.10
CA ARG A 2 14.88 6.83 21.20
C ARG A 2 14.47 5.47 21.78
N GLU A 3 14.46 5.34 23.10
CA GLU A 3 14.17 4.08 23.80
C GLU A 3 12.68 3.80 24.01
N TYR A 4 11.78 4.80 23.90
CA TYR A 4 10.36 4.60 24.21
C TYR A 4 9.55 3.96 23.05
N GLN A 5 10.07 3.98 21.82
CA GLN A 5 9.37 3.43 20.65
C GLN A 5 9.59 1.93 20.44
N ALA A 6 10.61 1.34 21.08
CA ALA A 6 10.82 -0.10 21.07
C ALA A 6 9.88 -0.84 22.05
N GLU A 7 9.33 -0.13 23.03
CA GLU A 7 8.63 -0.74 24.17
C GLU A 7 7.10 -0.76 24.02
N HIS A 8 6.53 0.07 23.12
CA HIS A 8 5.07 0.26 23.04
C HIS A 8 4.40 -0.12 21.73
N GLY A 9 5.11 -0.56 20.68
CA GLY A 9 4.49 -1.12 19.47
C GLY A 9 3.50 -0.21 18.72
N VAL A 10 3.44 1.08 19.07
CA VAL A 10 2.49 2.04 18.47
C VAL A 10 3.29 3.04 17.64
N ILE A 11 3.34 2.80 16.34
CA ILE A 11 3.83 3.78 15.36
C ILE A 11 2.72 4.81 15.14
N LEU A 12 2.79 5.93 15.86
CA LEU A 12 1.94 7.08 15.64
C LEU A 12 2.23 7.66 14.24
N PRO A 13 1.25 7.67 13.31
CA PRO A 13 1.50 8.14 11.95
C PRO A 13 1.52 9.66 11.94
N TYR A 14 2.70 10.27 11.80
CA TYR A 14 2.80 11.69 11.50
C TYR A 14 3.40 11.93 10.12
N ARG A 15 2.58 12.63 9.34
CA ARG A 15 2.87 13.56 8.23
C ARG A 15 4.34 13.63 7.81
N GLY A 16 4.63 12.95 6.70
CA GLY A 16 5.84 13.13 5.90
C GLY A 16 7.04 12.30 6.37
N THR A 17 7.68 11.66 5.40
CA THR A 17 9.11 11.31 5.44
C THR A 17 9.45 9.97 6.14
N ILE A 18 9.96 9.04 5.32
CA ILE A 18 11.14 8.19 5.58
C ILE A 18 11.12 7.38 6.87
N HIS A 19 11.13 6.04 6.73
CA HIS A 19 12.14 5.16 7.33
C HIS A 19 11.81 3.73 6.91
N ASP A 20 12.34 3.30 5.77
CA ASP A 20 12.49 1.89 5.45
C ASP A 20 13.85 1.76 4.77
N ILE A 21 14.80 1.24 5.52
CA ILE A 21 16.19 1.04 5.16
C ILE A 21 16.25 -0.08 4.09
N GLY A 22 16.56 0.24 2.83
CA GLY A 22 16.60 -0.73 1.70
C GLY A 22 15.21 -1.14 1.19
N PRO A 23 15.06 -1.70 -0.04
CA PRO A 23 13.99 -1.42 -1.02
C PRO A 23 12.56 -1.55 -0.47
N SER A 24 12.15 -0.55 0.30
CA SER A 24 10.88 -0.39 1.00
C SER A 24 9.68 -0.57 0.10
N LEU A 25 9.84 -0.10 -1.13
CA LEU A 25 8.82 -0.10 -2.16
C LEU A 25 8.48 -1.53 -2.57
N THR A 26 9.45 -2.46 -2.55
CA THR A 26 9.18 -3.88 -2.86
C THR A 26 8.34 -4.56 -1.79
N HIS A 27 8.64 -4.37 -0.50
CA HIS A 27 7.83 -4.95 0.58
C HIS A 27 6.39 -4.42 0.61
N LYS A 28 6.18 -3.13 0.33
CA LYS A 28 4.84 -2.54 0.23
C LYS A 28 4.06 -3.11 -0.95
N LYS A 29 4.72 -3.23 -2.11
CA LYS A 29 4.13 -3.84 -3.31
C LYS A 29 3.67 -5.27 -3.01
N VAL A 30 4.50 -6.08 -2.35
CA VAL A 30 4.17 -7.47 -1.97
C VAL A 30 2.95 -7.52 -1.05
N ILE A 31 2.86 -6.65 -0.03
CA ILE A 31 1.69 -6.60 0.86
C ILE A 31 0.40 -6.32 0.05
N ILE A 32 0.42 -5.36 -0.87
CA ILE A 32 -0.73 -5.01 -1.69
C ILE A 32 -1.07 -6.11 -2.69
N GLU A 33 -0.08 -6.71 -3.35
CA GLU A 33 -0.27 -7.85 -4.25
C GLU A 33 -0.91 -9.05 -3.54
N LYS A 34 -0.46 -9.36 -2.32
CA LYS A 34 -1.04 -10.44 -1.50
C LYS A 34 -2.46 -10.11 -1.06
N PHE A 35 -2.72 -8.85 -0.70
CA PHE A 35 -4.08 -8.38 -0.40
C PHE A 35 -5.00 -8.53 -1.62
N LEU A 36 -4.50 -8.21 -2.82
CA LEU A 36 -5.25 -8.37 -4.08
C LEU A 36 -5.50 -9.85 -4.43
N GLN A 37 -4.66 -10.78 -3.94
CA GLN A 37 -4.88 -12.22 -4.01
C GLN A 37 -5.92 -12.75 -2.99
N ASN A 38 -6.64 -11.86 -2.29
CA ASN A 38 -7.59 -12.19 -1.22
C ASN A 38 -6.96 -12.91 0.00
N ILE A 39 -5.66 -12.72 0.22
CA ILE A 39 -4.99 -13.27 1.41
C ILE A 39 -5.35 -12.40 2.62
N PRO A 40 -5.74 -12.99 3.77
CA PRO A 40 -6.04 -12.24 4.98
C PRO A 40 -4.84 -11.42 5.50
N THR A 41 -5.09 -10.23 6.03
CA THR A 41 -4.06 -9.36 6.63
C THR A 41 -3.15 -10.07 7.65
N PRO A 42 -3.67 -10.94 8.56
CA PRO A 42 -2.82 -11.68 9.49
C PRO A 42 -1.80 -12.60 8.81
N ASP A 43 -2.19 -13.24 7.70
CA ASP A 43 -1.30 -14.13 6.95
C ASP A 43 -0.27 -13.31 6.16
N ILE A 44 -0.67 -12.19 5.58
CA ILE A 44 0.25 -11.25 4.92
C ILE A 44 1.29 -10.75 5.92
N ALA A 45 0.87 -10.34 7.11
CA ALA A 45 1.75 -9.87 8.18
C ALA A 45 2.81 -10.92 8.56
N ARG A 46 2.40 -12.19 8.70
CA ARG A 46 3.34 -13.30 8.94
C ARG A 46 4.29 -13.53 7.77
N MET A 47 3.78 -13.50 6.53
CA MET A 47 4.58 -13.74 5.33
C MET A 47 5.61 -12.63 5.07
N THR A 48 5.26 -11.38 5.38
CA THR A 48 6.12 -10.23 5.13
C THR A 48 6.92 -9.79 6.36
N GLN A 49 6.79 -10.48 7.49
CA GLN A 49 7.41 -10.12 8.77
C GLN A 49 7.06 -8.69 9.22
N HIS A 50 5.79 -8.31 9.01
CA HIS A 50 5.23 -7.03 9.46
C HIS A 50 4.20 -7.26 10.57
N THR A 51 3.83 -6.20 11.28
CA THR A 51 2.64 -6.24 12.14
C THR A 51 1.38 -6.09 11.30
N GLU A 52 0.26 -6.60 11.80
CA GLU A 52 -1.03 -6.46 11.12
C GLU A 52 -1.39 -4.99 10.90
N GLU A 53 -1.11 -4.12 11.87
CA GLU A 53 -1.37 -2.68 11.79
C GLU A 53 -0.55 -1.99 10.69
N ALA A 54 0.68 -2.45 10.46
CA ALA A 54 1.53 -1.95 9.38
C ALA A 54 0.96 -2.35 8.02
N CYS A 55 0.57 -3.62 7.84
CA CYS A 55 -0.11 -4.10 6.65
C CYS A 55 -1.41 -3.33 6.39
N ASP A 56 -2.22 -3.14 7.42
CA ASP A 56 -3.50 -2.44 7.36
C ASP A 56 -3.34 -0.98 6.89
N ARG A 57 -2.27 -0.31 7.33
CA ARG A 57 -1.94 1.06 6.92
C ARG A 57 -1.64 1.14 5.42
N TYR A 58 -0.87 0.19 4.88
CA TYR A 58 -0.58 0.12 3.45
C TYR A 58 -1.86 -0.18 2.65
N ILE A 59 -2.65 -1.15 3.09
CA ILE A 59 -3.91 -1.52 2.44
C ILE A 59 -4.89 -0.33 2.42
N LYS A 60 -5.03 0.40 3.53
CA LYS A 60 -5.86 1.61 3.62
C LYS A 60 -5.37 2.71 2.67
N SER A 61 -4.05 2.90 2.58
CA SER A 61 -3.45 3.87 1.66
C SER A 61 -3.75 3.54 0.20
N PHE A 62 -3.56 2.27 -0.18
CA PHE A 62 -3.90 1.76 -1.51
C PHE A 62 -5.40 1.92 -1.83
N LYS A 63 -6.29 1.56 -0.90
CA LYS A 63 -7.75 1.72 -1.06
C LYS A 63 -8.15 3.18 -1.31
N LYS A 64 -7.53 4.14 -0.61
CA LYS A 64 -7.76 5.58 -0.84
C LYS A 64 -7.33 6.01 -2.24
N VAL A 65 -6.13 5.59 -2.69
CA VAL A 65 -5.66 5.87 -4.06
C VAL A 65 -6.63 5.29 -5.09
N ARG A 66 -7.04 4.02 -4.93
CA ARG A 66 -7.99 3.37 -5.82
C ARG A 66 -9.35 4.07 -5.86
N MET A 67 -9.84 4.60 -4.74
CA MET A 67 -11.10 5.33 -4.68
C MET A 67 -11.07 6.67 -5.42
N LEU A 68 -9.89 7.32 -5.45
CA LEU A 68 -9.68 8.60 -6.12
C LEU A 68 -9.21 8.44 -7.57
N TYR A 69 -8.64 7.28 -7.91
CA TYR A 69 -8.29 6.92 -9.27
C TYR A 69 -9.54 6.97 -10.17
N GLY A 70 -9.45 7.70 -11.28
CA GLY A 70 -10.57 7.99 -12.19
C GLY A 70 -11.44 9.20 -11.82
N LYS A 71 -11.28 9.79 -10.62
CA LYS A 71 -11.98 11.02 -10.20
C LYS A 71 -11.11 12.28 -10.22
N MET A 72 -9.81 12.12 -10.04
CA MET A 72 -8.84 13.21 -9.92
C MET A 72 -7.55 12.88 -10.67
N LYS A 73 -6.73 13.89 -10.98
CA LYS A 73 -5.40 13.68 -11.58
C LYS A 73 -4.44 13.07 -10.55
N GLN A 74 -3.46 12.30 -11.00
CA GLN A 74 -2.49 11.62 -10.12
C GLN A 74 -1.77 12.58 -9.16
N VAL A 75 -1.40 13.76 -9.66
CA VAL A 75 -0.77 14.84 -8.87
C VAL A 75 -1.70 15.34 -7.76
N GLU A 76 -3.00 15.43 -8.02
CA GLU A 76 -3.99 15.85 -7.03
C GLU A 76 -4.15 14.77 -5.96
N ILE A 77 -4.19 13.50 -6.35
CA ILE A 77 -4.23 12.36 -5.43
C ILE A 77 -3.01 12.37 -4.51
N ALA A 78 -1.81 12.60 -5.06
CA ALA A 78 -0.57 12.68 -4.29
C ALA A 78 -0.64 13.81 -3.25
N ARG A 79 -1.16 14.98 -3.62
CA ARG A 79 -1.36 16.11 -2.70
C ARG A 79 -2.42 15.82 -1.64
N THR A 80 -3.57 15.26 -2.03
CA THR A 80 -4.68 14.94 -1.11
C THR A 80 -4.30 13.89 -0.08
N LEU A 81 -3.51 12.89 -0.48
CA LEU A 81 -3.07 11.80 0.40
C LEU A 81 -1.71 12.07 1.05
N GLU A 82 -1.08 13.20 0.74
CA GLU A 82 0.28 13.57 1.17
C GLU A 82 1.30 12.46 0.94
N MET A 83 1.23 11.91 -0.27
CA MET A 83 2.13 10.88 -0.77
C MET A 83 3.03 11.48 -1.85
N SER A 84 4.17 10.83 -2.10
CA SER A 84 4.96 11.19 -3.27
C SER A 84 4.20 10.79 -4.54
N GLU A 85 4.34 11.59 -5.60
CA GLU A 85 3.75 11.28 -6.91
C GLU A 85 4.19 9.90 -7.42
N ARG A 86 5.46 9.54 -7.18
CA ARG A 86 6.00 8.21 -7.48
C ARG A 86 5.22 7.09 -6.79
N LEU A 87 4.89 7.24 -5.50
CA LEU A 87 4.15 6.23 -4.75
C LEU A 87 2.72 6.09 -5.30
N VAL A 88 2.08 7.21 -5.66
CA VAL A 88 0.76 7.18 -6.29
C VAL A 88 0.82 6.49 -7.66
N GLN A 89 1.84 6.79 -8.47
CA GLN A 89 2.03 6.15 -9.77
C GLN A 89 2.22 4.63 -9.65
N GLU A 90 2.99 4.16 -8.67
CA GLU A 90 3.17 2.73 -8.40
C GLU A 90 1.85 2.06 -7.98
N TYR A 91 1.05 2.70 -7.13
CA TYR A 91 -0.28 2.19 -6.77
C TYR A 91 -1.24 2.17 -7.96
N ILE A 92 -1.16 3.16 -8.86
CA ILE A 92 -1.95 3.19 -10.09
C ILE A 92 -1.56 2.06 -11.02
N HIS A 93 -0.26 1.82 -11.21
CA HIS A 93 0.22 0.67 -11.98
C HIS A 93 -0.31 -0.66 -11.44
N LEU A 94 -0.33 -0.83 -10.11
CA LEU A 94 -0.93 -2.01 -9.48
C LEU A 94 -2.43 -2.12 -9.77
N ILE A 95 -3.17 -1.00 -9.77
CA ILE A 95 -4.61 -1.00 -10.11
C ILE A 95 -4.81 -1.41 -11.57
N GLU A 96 -4.05 -0.82 -12.49
CA GLU A 96 -4.14 -1.11 -13.93
C GLU A 96 -3.79 -2.58 -14.23
N GLU A 97 -2.75 -3.13 -13.60
CA GLU A 97 -2.37 -4.54 -13.74
C GLU A 97 -3.49 -5.49 -13.26
N GLN A 98 -4.23 -5.11 -12.22
CA GLN A 98 -5.35 -5.91 -11.72
C GLN A 98 -6.57 -5.85 -12.64
N GLU A 99 -6.89 -4.68 -13.19
CA GLU A 99 -8.02 -4.57 -14.11
C GLU A 99 -7.71 -5.32 -15.42
N HIS A 100 -6.48 -5.27 -15.93
CA HIS A 100 -6.05 -6.07 -17.09
C HIS A 100 -6.15 -7.59 -16.83
N LYS A 101 -5.76 -8.06 -15.65
CA LYS A 101 -5.89 -9.49 -15.27
C LYS A 101 -7.35 -9.95 -15.20
N LYS A 102 -8.30 -9.07 -14.83
CA LYS A 102 -9.73 -9.42 -14.84
C LYS A 102 -10.29 -9.54 -16.25
N GLU A 103 -9.84 -8.68 -17.17
CA GLU A 103 -10.27 -8.70 -18.57
C GLU A 103 -9.83 -9.99 -19.27
N GLU A 104 -8.62 -10.48 -18.99
CA GLU A 104 -8.14 -11.76 -19.53
C GLU A 104 -8.93 -12.97 -19.02
N VAL A 105 -9.31 -12.99 -17.73
CA VAL A 105 -10.11 -14.09 -17.16
C VAL A 105 -11.52 -14.11 -17.74
N ASN A 106 -12.10 -12.94 -18.06
CA ASN A 106 -13.43 -12.85 -18.67
C ASN A 106 -13.49 -13.26 -20.14
N HIS A 107 -12.36 -13.34 -20.86
CA HIS A 107 -12.33 -13.76 -22.27
C HIS A 107 -12.15 -15.27 -22.46
N VAL A 108 -12.01 -16.04 -21.37
CA VAL A 108 -11.81 -17.49 -21.37
C VAL A 108 -13.04 -18.25 -20.82
N SER A 109 -14.20 -17.58 -20.70
CA SER A 109 -15.48 -18.20 -20.32
C SER A 109 -16.47 -18.24 -21.48
#